data_AF-A0A7W8SVS3-F1
#
_entry.id   AF-A0A7W8SVS3-F1
#
_cell.length_a   1.000
_cell.length_b   1.000
_cell.length_c   1.000
_cell.angle_alpha   90.00
_cell.angle_beta   90.00
_cell.angle_gamma   90.00
#
_symmetry.space_group_name_H-M   'P 1'
#
loop_
_entity.id
_entity.type
_entity.pdbx_description
1 polymer ?
#
loop_
_entity_poly.entity_id
_entity_poly.type
_entity_poly.pdbx_seq_one_letter_code
_entity_poly.pdbx_strand_id
1 'polypeptide(L)' 'MQITGMLHGARLLQFVGFPASEILGPSASEEEVKALIDRHRQIFIKPVFKGGVGKKGKAGLL' A
#
# COMPACT_ATOMS: atom_id res chain seq x y z
N MET A 1 -12.40 12.36 8.56
CA MET A 1 -11.89 11.73 7.33
C MET A 1 -10.71 10.84 7.71
N GLN A 2 -10.90 9.52 7.92
CA GLN A 2 -9.82 8.64 8.41
C GLN A 2 -8.97 8.13 7.23
N ILE A 3 -8.24 9.03 6.58
CA ILE A 3 -7.28 8.67 5.52
C ILE A 3 -6.04 8.13 6.20
N THR A 4 -5.89 6.81 6.19
CA THR A 4 -4.74 6.15 6.82
C THR A 4 -4.08 5.18 5.86
N GLY A 5 -2.75 5.12 5.91
CA GLY A 5 -1.94 4.26 5.07
C GLY A 5 -1.89 4.67 3.60
N MET A 6 -1.06 3.96 2.84
CA MET A 6 -0.75 4.33 1.45
C MET A 6 -1.89 4.04 0.46
N LEU A 7 -2.82 3.12 0.77
CA LEU A 7 -3.98 2.83 -0.08
C LEU A 7 -4.80 4.09 -0.39
N HIS A 8 -4.96 4.96 0.59
CA HIS A 8 -5.67 6.23 0.43
C HIS A 8 -4.71 7.42 0.35
N GLY A 9 -3.60 7.40 1.10
CA GLY A 9 -2.63 8.49 1.13
C GLY A 9 -1.87 8.69 -0.17
N ALA A 10 -1.60 7.64 -0.96
CA ALA A 10 -0.86 7.77 -2.22
C ALA A 10 -1.55 8.72 -3.20
N ARG A 11 -2.89 8.70 -3.27
CA ARG A 11 -3.66 9.60 -4.14
C ARG A 11 -3.49 11.07 -3.77
N LEU A 12 -3.39 11.37 -2.47
CA LEU A 12 -3.15 12.75 -2.01
C LEU A 12 -1.72 13.20 -2.32
N LEU A 13 -0.73 12.33 -2.10
CA LEU A 13 0.66 12.62 -2.41
C LEU A 13 0.83 12.89 -3.91
N GLN A 14 0.23 12.05 -4.76
CA GLN A 14 0.20 12.26 -6.21
C GLN A 14 -0.48 13.57 -6.60
N PHE A 15 -1.61 13.91 -5.95
CA PHE A 15 -2.34 15.15 -6.22
C PHE A 15 -1.49 16.40 -5.99
N VAL A 16 -0.61 16.38 -4.98
CA VAL A 16 0.29 17.51 -4.68
C VAL A 16 1.66 17.39 -5.37
N GLY A 17 1.83 16.43 -6.29
CA GLY A 17 3.10 16.21 -7.00
C GLY A 17 4.23 15.64 -6.12
N PHE A 18 3.91 15.10 -4.94
CA PHE A 18 4.89 14.49 -4.06
C PHE A 18 5.12 13.02 -4.46
N PRO A 19 6.36 12.50 -4.38
CA PRO A 19 6.64 11.10 -4.68
C PRO A 19 5.79 10.14 -3.85
N ALA A 20 5.17 9.17 -4.52
CA ALA A 20 4.35 8.14 -3.91
C ALA A 20 4.73 6.78 -4.46
N SER A 21 4.73 5.75 -3.61
CA SER A 21 4.93 4.38 -4.03
C SER A 21 3.76 3.90 -4.90
N GLU A 22 4.02 3.01 -5.85
CA GLU A 22 2.96 2.28 -6.56
C GLU A 22 2.19 1.39 -5.57
N ILE A 23 0.86 1.45 -5.58
CA ILE A 23 0.00 0.71 -4.63
C ILE A 23 -1.03 -0.09 -5.41
N LEU A 24 -1.07 -1.39 -5.15
CA LEU A 24 -2.18 -2.26 -5.53
C LEU A 24 -3.23 -2.30 -4.42
N GLY A 25 -4.50 -2.39 -4.81
CA GLY A 25 -5.63 -2.46 -3.88
C GLY A 25 -5.81 -3.85 -3.25
N PRO A 26 -6.74 -3.99 -2.30
CA PRO A 26 -7.06 -5.28 -1.67
C PRO A 26 -7.67 -6.31 -2.63
N SER A 27 -8.09 -5.89 -3.82
CA SER A 27 -8.65 -6.76 -4.87
C SER A 27 -7.64 -7.11 -5.96
N ALA A 28 -6.34 -6.91 -5.71
CA ALA A 28 -5.29 -7.19 -6.67
C ALA A 28 -5.22 -8.68 -7.03
N SER A 29 -5.07 -9.00 -8.31
CA SER A 29 -4.89 -10.37 -8.78
C SER A 29 -3.46 -10.86 -8.56
N GLU A 30 -3.24 -12.18 -8.64
CA GLU A 30 -1.90 -12.77 -8.56
C GLU A 30 -1.00 -12.28 -9.70
N GLU A 31 -1.55 -12.09 -10.90
CA GLU A 31 -0.83 -11.56 -12.05
C GLU A 31 -0.37 -10.11 -11.83
N GLU A 32 -1.23 -9.27 -11.24
CA GLU A 32 -0.88 -7.89 -10.92
C GLU A 32 0.24 -7.83 -9.86
N VAL A 33 0.16 -8.69 -8.84
CA VAL A 33 1.19 -8.79 -7.80
C VAL A 33 2.51 -9.27 -8.41
N LYS A 34 2.48 -10.29 -9.27
CA LYS A 34 3.67 -10.78 -9.97
C LYS A 34 4.30 -9.69 -10.84
N ALA A 35 3.49 -8.97 -11.61
CA ALA A 35 3.99 -7.88 -12.44
C ALA A 35 4.64 -6.76 -11.61
N LEU A 36 4.14 -6.48 -10.41
CA LEU A 36 4.74 -5.50 -9.50
C LEU A 36 6.11 -5.97 -8.98
N ILE A 37 6.26 -7.26 -8.65
CA ILE A 37 7.54 -7.86 -8.27
C ILE A 37 8.54 -7.77 -9.42
N ASP A 38 8.12 -8.07 -10.66
CA ASP A 38 9.00 -8.00 -11.83
C ASP A 38 9.56 -6.58 -12.05
N ARG A 39 8.72 -5.55 -11.85
CA ARG A 39 9.11 -4.13 -11.97
C ARG A 39 10.04 -3.66 -10.85
N HIS A 40 9.70 -3.97 -9.59
CA HIS A 40 10.36 -3.35 -8.42
C HIS A 40 11.33 -4.28 -7.67
N ARG A 41 11.39 -5.56 -8.05
CA ARG A 41 12.21 -6.64 -7.46
C ARG A 41 11.92 -7.00 -6.00
N GLN A 42 11.33 -6.08 -5.25
CA GLN A 42 10.88 -6.29 -3.89
C GLN A 42 9.60 -5.49 -3.66
N ILE A 43 8.63 -6.10 -3.01
CA ILE A 43 7.36 -5.46 -2.65
C ILE A 43 7.05 -5.70 -1.17
N PHE A 44 6.14 -4.90 -0.63
CA PHE A 44 5.61 -5.08 0.72
C PHE A 44 4.12 -5.44 0.64
N ILE A 45 3.72 -6.53 1.28
CA ILE A 45 2.32 -6.91 1.41
C ILE A 45 1.85 -6.52 2.81
N LYS A 46 0.80 -5.70 2.89
CA LYS A 46 0.27 -5.22 4.16
C LYS A 46 -1.24 -5.44 4.25
N PRO A 47 -1.74 -6.03 5.35
CA PRO A 47 -3.17 -6.12 5.58
C PRO A 47 -3.79 -4.73 5.80
N VAL A 48 -4.92 -4.52 5.15
CA VAL A 48 -5.75 -3.31 5.32
C VAL A 48 -6.72 -3.56 6.48
N PHE A 49 -6.65 -2.70 7.50
CA PHE A 49 -7.54 -2.76 8.66
C PHE A 49 -8.42 -1.52 8.68
N LYS A 50 -9.68 -1.67 9.12
CA LYS A 50 -10.56 -0.54 9.40
C LYS A 50 -10.05 0.22 10.64
N GLY A 51 -10.15 1.54 10.65
CA GLY A 51 -9.96 2.35 11.87
C GLY A 51 -8.53 2.82 12.18
N GLY A 52 -7.65 2.99 11.20
CA GLY A 52 -6.34 3.64 11.44
C GLY A 52 -5.40 2.86 12.36
N VAL A 53 -5.39 1.54 12.24
CA VAL A 53 -4.55 0.65 13.07
C VAL A 53 -3.06 0.87 12.77
N GLY A 54 -2.35 1.44 13.75
CA GLY A 54 -0.90 1.59 13.74
C GLY A 54 -0.14 0.32 14.15
N LYS A 55 1.19 0.40 14.24
CA LYS A 55 2.08 -0.65 14.77
C LYS A 55 2.05 -2.02 14.06
N LYS A 56 1.51 -2.12 12.84
CA LYS A 56 1.45 -3.37 12.06
C LYS A 56 2.81 -4.06 11.87
N GLY A 57 3.87 -3.27 11.66
CA GLY A 57 5.23 -3.82 11.56
C GLY A 57 5.74 -4.41 12.88
N LYS A 58 5.41 -3.77 14.01
CA LYS A 58 5.75 -4.31 15.33
C LYS A 58 4.95 -5.57 15.68
N ALA A 59 3.78 -5.74 15.04
CA ALA A 59 2.95 -6.93 15.19
C ALA A 59 3.33 -8.07 14.23
N GLY A 60 4.34 -7.91 13.36
CA GLY A 60 4.76 -8.94 12.40
C GLY A 60 3.77 -9.16 11.25
N LEU A 61 2.94 -8.16 10.93
CA LEU A 61 1.91 -8.23 9.89
C LEU A 61 2.39 -7.63 8.56
N LEU A 62 3.67 -7.84 8.22
CA LEU A 62 4.40 -7.06 7.22
C LEU A 62 5.40 -7.93 6.49
#